data_AF-A0A6I4VY27-F1
#
_entry.id   AF-A0A6I4VY27-F1
#
_cell.length_a   1.000
_cell.length_b   1.000
_cell.length_c   1.000
_cell.angle_alpha   90.00
_cell.angle_beta   90.00
_cell.angle_gamma   90.00
#
_symmetry.space_group_name_H-M   'P 1'
#
loop_
_entity.id
_entity.type
_entity.pdbx_description
1 polymer ?
#
loop_
_entity_poly.entity_id
_entity_poly.type
_entity_poly.pdbx_seq_one_letter_code
_entity_poly.pdbx_strand_id
1 'polypeptide(L)' 'MDESVLYTSIYKYMEIQLQLTIKSAHKIIRTAKPNDMDKKYLHFEETDPVLEVDQIAFLDNGTIFEYSFSRHPFY' A
#
# COMPACT_ATOMS: atom_id res chain seq x y z
N MET A 1 9.55 -8.69 -14.50
CA MET A 1 9.28 -7.29 -14.13
C MET A 1 10.60 -6.55 -14.23
N ASP A 2 10.59 -5.32 -14.75
CA ASP A 2 11.80 -4.49 -14.81
C ASP A 2 12.15 -4.01 -13.40
N GLU A 3 13.37 -4.31 -12.94
CA GLU A 3 13.87 -3.90 -11.62
C GLU A 3 13.89 -2.39 -11.46
N SER A 4 14.03 -1.63 -12.55
CA SER A 4 13.99 -0.17 -12.53
C SER A 4 12.67 0.37 -11.97
N VAL A 5 11.56 -0.34 -12.18
CA VAL A 5 10.23 0.03 -11.67
C VAL A 5 10.12 -0.25 -10.17
N LEU A 6 10.79 -1.29 -9.66
CA LEU A 6 10.81 -1.62 -8.23
C LEU A 6 11.65 -0.61 -7.43
N TYR A 7 12.73 -0.09 -8.02
CA TYR A 7 13.57 0.94 -7.41
C TYR A 7 13.05 2.37 -7.64
N THR A 8 11.93 2.53 -8.34
CA THR A 8 11.30 3.82 -8.58
C THR A 8 9.82 3.80 -8.16
N SER A 9 9.12 4.92 -8.33
CA SER A 9 7.70 4.98 -7.99
C SER A 9 6.87 4.25 -9.05
N ILE A 10 6.14 3.22 -8.64
CA ILE A 10 5.16 2.51 -9.48
C ILE A 10 4.14 3.51 -10.07
N TYR A 11 3.66 4.46 -9.25
CA TYR A 11 2.75 5.52 -9.70
C TYR A 11 3.38 6.36 -10.84
N LYS A 12 4.65 6.74 -10.68
CA LYS A 12 5.38 7.50 -11.71
C LYS A 12 5.51 6.71 -13.01
N TYR A 13 5.78 5.41 -12.93
CA TYR A 13 5.81 4.54 -14.10
C TYR A 13 4.46 4.52 -14.82
N MET A 14 3.36 4.40 -14.07
CA MET A 14 2.01 4.39 -14.64
C MET A 14 1.63 5.71 -15.32
N GLU A 15 1.89 6.84 -14.67
CA GLU A 15 1.49 8.16 -15.20
C GLU A 15 2.37 8.60 -16.37
N ILE A 16 3.69 8.39 -16.28
CA ILE A 16 4.63 8.93 -17.27
C ILE A 16 4.88 7.94 -18.41
N GLN A 17 5.12 6.67 -18.10
CA GLN A 17 5.52 5.69 -19.12
C GLN A 17 4.30 5.06 -19.80
N LEU A 18 3.26 4.73 -19.02
CA LEU A 18 2.05 4.12 -19.56
C LEU A 18 0.96 5.14 -19.94
N GLN A 19 1.16 6.42 -19.61
CA GLN A 19 0.20 7.51 -19.87
C GLN A 19 -1.19 7.23 -19.28
N LEU A 20 -1.24 6.54 -18.14
CA LEU A 20 -2.48 6.27 -17.42
C LEU A 20 -2.74 7.37 -16.39
N THR A 21 -3.99 7.78 -16.26
CA THR A 21 -4.39 8.78 -15.26
C THR A 21 -4.92 8.09 -14.00
N ILE A 22 -4.23 8.26 -12.88
CA ILE A 22 -4.71 7.81 -11.56
C ILE A 22 -5.66 8.89 -11.02
N LYS A 23 -6.92 8.51 -10.79
CA LYS A 23 -7.98 9.49 -10.45
C LYS A 23 -8.31 9.54 -8.98
N SER A 24 -8.32 8.40 -8.31
CA SER A 24 -8.74 8.33 -6.91
C SER A 24 -8.20 7.09 -6.21
N ALA A 25 -8.12 7.16 -4.88
CA ALA A 25 -7.88 6.01 -4.03
C ALA A 25 -8.82 6.05 -2.82
N HIS A 26 -9.43 4.92 -2.51
CA HIS A 26 -10.22 4.75 -1.30
C HIS A 26 -9.35 4.03 -0.26
N LYS A 27 -9.27 4.59 0.94
CA LYS A 27 -8.49 4.03 2.05
C LYS A 27 -9.41 3.71 3.22
N ILE A 28 -9.24 2.52 3.78
CA ILE A 28 -9.82 2.14 5.06
C ILE A 28 -8.65 2.02 6.03
N ILE A 29 -8.69 2.83 7.09
CA ILE A 29 -7.66 2.90 8.12
C ILE A 29 -8.25 2.31 9.39
N ARG A 30 -7.52 1.38 10.00
CA ARG A 30 -7.94 0.69 11.22
C ARG A 30 -6.76 0.45 12.14
N THR A 31 -7.03 0.44 13.44
CA THR A 31 -6.06 0.00 14.45
C THR A 31 -6.19 -1.49 14.65
N ALA A 32 -5.05 -2.17 14.79
CA ALA A 32 -4.98 -3.61 14.99
C ALA A 32 -3.91 -3.98 16.01
N LYS A 33 -3.99 -5.22 16.50
CA LYS A 33 -2.89 -5.86 17.21
C LYS A 33 -1.89 -6.46 16.21
N PRO A 34 -0.63 -6.66 16.61
CA PRO A 34 0.37 -7.31 15.78
C PRO A 34 -0.01 -8.76 15.50
N ASN A 35 0.16 -9.17 14.26
CA ASN A 35 0.03 -10.57 13.84
C ASN A 35 1.41 -11.25 13.79
N ASP A 36 1.45 -12.54 13.43
CA ASP A 36 2.70 -13.30 13.40
C ASP A 36 3.72 -12.77 12.39
N MET A 37 3.25 -12.17 11.29
CA MET A 37 4.12 -11.57 10.27
C MET A 37 4.74 -10.28 10.79
N ASP A 38 3.99 -9.45 11.51
CA ASP A 38 4.50 -8.23 12.14
C ASP A 38 5.61 -8.55 13.14
N LYS A 39 5.39 -9.55 14.00
CA LYS A 39 6.39 -9.99 14.98
C LYS A 39 7.65 -10.53 14.30
N LYS A 40 7.47 -11.32 13.25
CA LYS A 40 8.58 -11.97 12.54
C LYS A 40 9.42 -11.02 11.72
N TYR A 41 8.80 -10.10 10.98
CA TYR A 41 9.47 -9.28 9.98
C TYR A 41 9.62 -7.81 10.38
N LEU A 42 8.76 -7.30 11.26
CA LEU A 42 8.81 -5.92 11.76
C LEU A 42 9.25 -5.84 13.23
N HIS A 43 9.46 -6.99 13.89
CA HIS A 43 9.90 -7.10 15.28
C HIS A 43 8.96 -6.43 16.29
N PHE A 44 7.65 -6.42 16.00
CA PHE A 44 6.66 -5.90 16.94
C PHE A 44 6.42 -6.87 18.11
N GLU A 45 6.14 -6.32 19.29
CA GLU A 45 5.70 -7.06 20.48
C GLU A 45 4.17 -7.19 20.50
N GLU A 46 3.61 -8.14 21.26
CA GLU A 46 2.15 -8.39 21.34
C GLU A 46 1.29 -7.16 21.66
N THR A 47 1.88 -6.18 22.35
CA THR A 47 1.21 -4.97 22.81
C THR A 47 1.41 -3.77 21.88
N ASP A 48 2.24 -3.89 20.86
CA ASP A 48 2.53 -2.77 19.96
C ASP A 48 1.27 -2.39 19.16
N PRO A 49 0.88 -1.11 19.13
CA PRO A 49 -0.23 -0.67 18.31
C PRO A 49 0.16 -0.69 16.81
N VAL A 50 -0.68 -1.30 15.98
CA VAL A 50 -0.50 -1.34 14.53
C VAL A 50 -1.56 -0.49 13.84
N LEU A 51 -1.13 0.31 12.86
CA LEU A 51 -2.00 0.98 11.91
C LEU A 51 -2.06 0.15 10.62
N GLU A 52 -3.22 -0.39 10.30
CA GLU A 52 -3.46 -1.05 9.02
C GLU A 52 -4.13 -0.06 8.03
N VAL A 53 -3.67 -0.09 6.78
CA VAL A 53 -4.25 0.66 5.68
C VAL A 53 -4.60 -0.31 4.56
N ASP A 54 -5.89 -0.48 4.31
CA ASP A 54 -6.42 -1.12 3.10
C ASP A 54 -6.68 -0.03 2.05
N GLN A 55 -6.12 -0.18 0.85
CA GLN A 55 -6.25 0.79 -0.23
C GLN A 55 -6.73 0.15 -1.52
N ILE A 56 -7.68 0.81 -2.19
CA ILE A 56 -8.11 0.51 -3.56
C ILE A 56 -7.90 1.76 -4.41
N ALA A 57 -7.07 1.68 -5.45
CA ALA A 57 -6.79 2.80 -6.36
C ALA A 57 -7.39 2.59 -7.75
N PHE A 58 -7.93 3.66 -8.31
CA PHE A 58 -8.70 3.67 -9.55
C PHE A 58 -8.08 4.60 -10.59
N LEU A 59 -8.10 4.14 -11.84
CA LEU A 59 -7.84 4.98 -13.01
C LEU A 59 -9.04 5.89 -13.31
N ASP A 60 -8.84 6.86 -14.17
CA ASP A 60 -9.87 7.80 -14.60
C ASP A 60 -11.09 7.17 -15.28
N ASN A 61 -10.88 6.05 -15.98
CA ASN A 61 -11.90 5.20 -16.59
C ASN A 61 -12.64 4.29 -15.59
N GLY A 62 -12.33 4.36 -14.30
CA GLY A 62 -12.95 3.57 -13.23
C GLY A 62 -12.34 2.19 -13.02
N THR A 63 -11.33 1.79 -13.77
CA THR A 63 -10.63 0.51 -13.59
C THR A 63 -9.82 0.53 -12.30
N ILE A 64 -9.95 -0.50 -11.47
CA ILE A 64 -9.06 -0.73 -10.32
C ILE A 64 -7.72 -1.23 -10.85
N PHE A 65 -6.63 -0.54 -10.51
CA PHE A 65 -5.29 -0.96 -10.90
C PHE A 65 -4.45 -1.45 -9.70
N GLU A 66 -4.80 -1.04 -8.48
CA GLU A 66 -4.09 -1.44 -7.27
C GLU A 66 -5.08 -1.76 -6.17
N TYR A 67 -4.87 -2.93 -5.57
CA TYR A 67 -5.33 -3.24 -4.23
C TYR A 67 -4.09 -3.48 -3.37
N SER A 68 -3.94 -2.71 -2.31
CA SER A 68 -2.79 -2.82 -1.42
C SER A 68 -3.22 -2.83 0.05
N PHE A 69 -2.39 -3.51 0.84
CA PHE A 69 -2.54 -3.62 2.27
C PHE A 69 -1.19 -3.31 2.91
N SER A 70 -1.15 -2.29 3.76
CA SER A 70 0.06 -1.91 4.49
C SER A 70 -0.19 -1.86 5.98
N ARG A 71 0.87 -2.14 6.74
CA ARG A 71 0.87 -2.17 8.20
C ARG A 71 2.04 -1.35 8.69
N HIS A 72 1.79 -0.44 9.61
CA HIS A 72 2.79 0.48 10.14
C HIS A 72 2.75 0.51 11.67
N PRO A 73 3.89 0.77 12.35
CA PRO A 73 3.87 1.06 13.78
C PRO A 73 3.09 2.36 14.03
N PHE A 74 2.32 2.41 15.13
CA PHE A 74 1.51 3.58 15.51
C PHE A 74 2.04 4.20 16.82
N TYR A 75 2.93 5.18 16.72
CA TYR A 75 3.50 5.91 17.87
C TYR A 75 3.33 7.42 17.74
#